data_AF-A0A850SYW9-F1
#
_entry.id   AF-A0A850SYW9-F1
#
_cell.length_a   1.000
_cell.length_b   1.000
_cell.length_c   1.000
_cell.angle_alpha   90.00
_cell.angle_beta   90.00
_cell.angle_gamma   90.00
#
_symmetry.space_group_name_H-M   'P 1'
#
loop_
_entity.id
_entity.type
_entity.pdbx_description
1 polymer ?
#
loop_
_entity_poly.entity_id
_entity_poly.type
_entity_poly.pdbx_seq_one_letter_code
_entity_poly.pdbx_strand_id
1 'polypeptide(L)'
;MEQKAQEISTRQSDTDYTLLLKRIGQALIRDKGTKTYGFYLMDTDATVRCAVIDADLVPDLRQCTGKALAKAGTDIRKDRAYMISRITEAAQDMGLFPVMEFSGGKGYHFWFFMAAPVEAARIRQALTAVCDHLAPDLSCFSLEVFPKQDHLSGKGLGNLVKLPLGIHRQTGKRSFFTKCPSKDIEAQLAFLRDVPRSDPGRIQSENKAAGGTRLVLHPGMKELKDKFPDLFELEQKCPALGRLFALVRERRSIGVREEKILFQTLGFLPRGKHMLHDLFSCDPEYNPHLVDFKLSRVRGTPLGCRRIHALTGYDRDFCRIDPDATGYLHPLIHLASWAAISGKHPGKSEKIENLSGAVMNMKTAIVQLERFLK
;
A
#
# COMPACT_ATOMS: atom_id res chain seq x y z
N MET A 1 4.97 -45.72 -13.41
CA MET A 1 5.77 -45.46 -12.21
C MET A 1 6.68 -44.27 -12.51
N GLU A 2 6.17 -43.04 -12.54
CA GLU A 2 5.86 -42.15 -11.40
C GLU A 2 7.05 -41.94 -10.45
N GLN A 3 7.76 -40.83 -10.64
CA GLN A 3 8.45 -40.13 -9.56
C GLN A 3 7.74 -38.79 -9.31
N LYS A 4 7.27 -38.69 -8.07
CA LYS A 4 6.19 -37.87 -7.56
C LYS A 4 6.65 -36.44 -7.21
N ALA A 5 5.77 -35.47 -7.45
CA ALA A 5 5.62 -34.34 -6.53
C ALA A 5 5.33 -34.94 -5.15
N GLN A 6 6.18 -34.70 -4.15
CA GLN A 6 6.05 -35.41 -2.89
C GLN A 6 4.81 -34.99 -2.09
N GLU A 7 3.93 -35.97 -1.91
CA GLU A 7 3.48 -36.42 -0.59
C GLU A 7 4.71 -36.61 0.33
N ILE A 8 4.61 -36.14 1.59
CA ILE A 8 5.67 -36.02 2.62
C ILE A 8 6.71 -37.15 2.56
N SER A 9 7.99 -36.84 2.27
CA SER A 9 9.16 -37.60 2.76
C SER A 9 10.49 -36.86 2.51
N THR A 10 11.16 -36.43 3.57
CA THR A 10 12.48 -35.78 3.59
C THR A 10 13.61 -36.59 2.93
N ARG A 11 14.43 -35.96 2.06
CA ARG A 11 15.89 -36.21 1.94
C ARG A 11 16.61 -35.09 1.16
N GLN A 12 17.74 -34.67 1.75
CA GLN A 12 18.63 -33.55 1.38
C GLN A 12 19.42 -33.75 0.08
N SER A 13 19.77 -32.65 -0.61
CA SER A 13 21.16 -32.28 -0.98
C SER A 13 21.20 -30.96 -1.77
N ASP A 14 22.36 -30.31 -1.68
CA ASP A 14 22.68 -28.91 -1.99
C ASP A 14 22.45 -28.41 -3.43
N THR A 15 22.31 -27.08 -3.50
CA THR A 15 22.35 -26.20 -4.68
C THR A 15 21.21 -26.36 -5.69
N ASP A 16 20.28 -25.39 -5.68
CA ASP A 16 19.92 -24.53 -6.82
C ASP A 16 18.43 -24.16 -6.81
N TYR A 17 18.08 -23.03 -6.19
CA TYR A 17 16.70 -22.50 -6.20
C TYR A 17 16.21 -22.23 -7.64
N THR A 18 17.13 -22.02 -8.59
CA THR A 18 16.84 -21.87 -10.03
C THR A 18 16.26 -23.16 -10.64
N LEU A 19 16.68 -24.33 -10.14
CA LEU A 19 16.20 -25.65 -10.58
C LEU A 19 14.79 -25.96 -10.06
N LEU A 20 14.44 -25.47 -8.86
CA LEU A 20 13.09 -25.60 -8.28
C LEU A 20 12.06 -24.77 -9.07
N LEU A 21 12.42 -23.53 -9.44
CA LEU A 21 11.57 -22.66 -10.27
C LEU A 21 11.35 -23.24 -11.68
N LYS A 22 12.35 -23.88 -12.29
CA LYS A 22 12.17 -24.57 -13.58
C LYS A 22 11.21 -25.76 -13.47
N ARG A 23 11.36 -26.63 -12.47
CA ARG A 23 10.46 -27.79 -12.29
C ARG A 23 9.04 -27.39 -11.91
N ILE A 24 8.89 -26.39 -11.04
CA ILE A 24 7.59 -25.87 -10.62
C ILE A 24 6.93 -25.08 -11.76
N GLY A 25 7.68 -24.23 -12.46
CA GLY A 25 7.19 -23.49 -13.63
C GLY A 25 6.63 -24.43 -14.69
N GLN A 26 7.35 -25.52 -15.01
CA GLN A 26 6.87 -26.56 -15.92
C GLN A 26 5.59 -27.25 -15.43
N ALA A 27 5.47 -27.50 -14.12
CA ALA A 27 4.24 -28.07 -13.54
C ALA A 27 3.05 -27.09 -13.61
N LEU A 28 3.28 -25.80 -13.34
CA LEU A 28 2.26 -24.74 -13.41
C LEU A 28 1.77 -24.48 -14.83
N ILE A 29 2.67 -24.59 -15.82
CA ILE A 29 2.34 -24.47 -17.26
C ILE A 29 1.48 -25.65 -17.71
N ARG A 30 1.77 -26.87 -17.23
CA ARG A 30 1.10 -28.10 -17.66
C ARG A 30 -0.24 -28.36 -16.96
N ASP A 31 -0.44 -27.86 -15.74
CA ASP A 31 -1.70 -28.06 -15.03
C ASP A 31 -2.81 -27.12 -15.53
N LYS A 32 -3.94 -27.71 -15.91
CA LYS A 32 -5.16 -27.01 -16.35
C LYS A 32 -6.01 -26.50 -15.17
N GLY A 33 -5.43 -26.36 -13.98
CA GLY A 33 -6.11 -25.92 -12.76
C GLY A 33 -6.76 -27.05 -11.95
N THR A 34 -6.32 -28.29 -12.15
CA THR A 34 -6.84 -29.44 -11.41
C THR A 34 -6.15 -29.61 -10.06
N LYS A 35 -4.97 -29.02 -9.88
CA LYS A 35 -4.17 -29.14 -8.65
C LYS A 35 -3.74 -27.75 -8.17
N THR A 36 -3.57 -27.63 -6.86
CA THR A 36 -2.96 -26.44 -6.25
C THR A 36 -1.68 -26.89 -5.59
N TYR A 37 -0.56 -26.30 -6.03
CA TYR A 37 0.75 -26.59 -5.48
C TYR A 37 1.13 -25.54 -4.44
N GLY A 38 1.85 -25.97 -3.40
CA GLY A 38 2.42 -25.09 -2.40
C GLY A 38 3.85 -25.52 -2.08
N PHE A 39 4.56 -24.68 -1.34
CA PHE A 39 5.91 -24.95 -0.87
C PHE A 39 6.12 -24.41 0.54
N TYR A 40 7.10 -24.99 1.22
CA TYR A 40 7.56 -24.52 2.52
C TYR A 40 8.55 -23.38 2.31
N LEU A 41 8.36 -22.27 3.04
CA LEU A 41 9.23 -21.09 2.93
C LEU A 41 10.56 -21.26 3.68
N MET A 42 10.55 -22.09 4.72
CA MET A 42 11.66 -22.25 5.68
C MET A 42 12.46 -23.51 5.38
N ASP A 43 13.78 -23.37 5.40
CA ASP A 43 14.73 -24.48 5.31
C ASP A 43 15.02 -25.09 6.70
N THR A 44 15.72 -26.21 6.70
CA THR A 44 16.07 -26.99 7.90
C THR A 44 16.92 -26.24 8.92
N ASP A 45 17.66 -25.21 8.49
CA ASP A 45 18.47 -24.33 9.33
C ASP A 45 17.71 -23.08 9.84
N ALA A 46 16.38 -23.06 9.69
CA ALA A 46 15.51 -21.94 10.04
C ALA A 46 15.79 -20.64 9.25
N THR A 47 16.37 -20.76 8.05
CA THR A 47 16.49 -19.63 7.12
C THR A 47 15.39 -19.65 6.04
N VAL A 48 15.14 -18.49 5.42
CA VAL A 48 14.24 -18.34 4.29
C VAL A 48 14.91 -17.58 3.15
N ARG A 49 14.44 -17.83 1.92
CA ARG A 49 14.77 -17.00 0.75
C ARG A 49 13.61 -16.16 0.25
N CYS A 50 12.41 -16.43 0.76
CA CYS A 50 11.27 -15.58 0.54
C CYS A 50 10.32 -15.60 1.74
N ALA A 51 9.57 -14.52 1.88
CA ALA A 51 8.53 -14.34 2.88
C ALA A 51 7.31 -13.71 2.21
N VAL A 52 6.15 -13.81 2.87
CA VAL A 52 4.88 -13.34 2.31
C VAL A 52 4.08 -12.61 3.38
N ILE A 53 3.52 -11.45 3.01
CA ILE A 53 2.33 -10.94 3.69
C ILE A 53 1.12 -11.37 2.86
N ASP A 54 0.26 -12.19 3.44
CA ASP A 54 -1.02 -12.58 2.87
C ASP A 54 -2.10 -11.60 3.33
N ALA A 55 -2.78 -10.99 2.38
CA ALA A 55 -3.82 -10.00 2.62
C ALA A 55 -5.15 -10.49 2.07
N ASP A 56 -5.98 -11.00 2.97
CA ASP A 56 -7.30 -11.50 2.65
C ASP A 56 -8.39 -10.55 3.13
N LEU A 57 -9.55 -10.57 2.46
CA LEU A 57 -10.70 -9.86 3.00
C LEU A 57 -11.04 -10.36 4.42
N VAL A 58 -11.63 -9.53 5.27
CA VAL A 58 -12.16 -10.01 6.56
C VAL A 58 -13.26 -11.07 6.35
N PRO A 59 -13.50 -12.00 7.30
CA PRO A 59 -14.43 -13.12 7.11
C PRO A 59 -15.80 -12.72 6.56
N ASP A 60 -16.38 -11.64 7.07
CA ASP A 60 -17.69 -11.12 6.64
C ASP A 60 -17.70 -10.76 5.14
N LEU A 61 -16.63 -10.10 4.66
CA LEU A 61 -16.49 -9.69 3.27
C LEU A 61 -16.04 -10.85 2.35
N ARG A 62 -15.33 -11.85 2.88
CA ARG A 62 -14.99 -13.08 2.14
C ARG A 62 -16.25 -13.80 1.69
N GLN A 63 -17.23 -13.94 2.58
CA GLN A 63 -18.48 -14.65 2.33
C GLN A 63 -19.50 -13.83 1.53
N CYS A 64 -19.39 -12.49 1.55
CA CYS A 64 -20.27 -11.61 0.77
C CYS A 64 -20.17 -11.87 -0.74
N THR A 65 -21.34 -11.94 -1.40
CA THR A 65 -21.47 -12.05 -2.86
C THR A 65 -22.53 -11.08 -3.40
N GLY A 66 -22.59 -10.89 -4.72
CA GLY A 66 -23.61 -10.09 -5.39
C GLY A 66 -23.72 -8.64 -4.89
N LYS A 67 -24.95 -8.21 -4.60
CA LYS A 67 -25.27 -6.81 -4.21
C LYS A 67 -24.58 -6.37 -2.92
N ALA A 68 -24.41 -7.26 -1.95
CA ALA A 68 -23.74 -6.95 -0.68
C ALA A 68 -22.26 -6.61 -0.90
N LEU A 69 -21.56 -7.41 -1.71
CA LEU A 69 -20.17 -7.15 -2.08
C LEU A 69 -20.04 -5.88 -2.93
N ALA A 70 -20.99 -5.62 -3.83
CA ALA A 70 -21.00 -4.39 -4.63
C ALA A 70 -21.14 -3.13 -3.74
N LYS A 71 -21.95 -3.19 -2.68
CA LYS A 71 -22.11 -2.11 -1.70
C LYS A 71 -20.80 -1.82 -0.95
N ALA A 72 -20.08 -2.86 -0.53
CA ALA A 72 -18.77 -2.74 0.13
C ALA A 72 -17.63 -2.41 -0.85
N GLY A 73 -17.88 -2.46 -2.16
CA GLY A 73 -16.84 -2.37 -3.18
C GLY A 73 -16.04 -1.06 -3.15
N THR A 74 -16.66 0.06 -2.77
CA THR A 74 -15.93 1.33 -2.62
C THR A 74 -14.94 1.31 -1.46
N ASP A 75 -15.33 0.73 -0.33
CA ASP A 75 -14.47 0.69 0.86
C ASP A 75 -13.35 -0.33 0.69
N ILE A 76 -13.64 -1.48 0.07
CA ILE A 76 -12.63 -2.46 -0.35
C ILE A 76 -11.62 -1.81 -1.30
N ARG A 77 -12.05 -0.96 -2.25
CA ARG A 77 -11.12 -0.27 -3.15
C ARG A 77 -10.22 0.71 -2.40
N LYS A 78 -10.77 1.51 -1.49
CA LYS A 78 -10.01 2.46 -0.65
C LYS A 78 -8.99 1.73 0.23
N ASP A 79 -9.42 0.69 0.93
CA ASP A 79 -8.53 -0.11 1.77
C ASP A 79 -7.46 -0.82 0.97
N ARG A 80 -7.80 -1.36 -0.21
CA ARG A 80 -6.81 -1.98 -1.09
C ARG A 80 -5.74 -0.97 -1.50
N ALA A 81 -6.15 0.21 -1.98
CA ALA A 81 -5.20 1.24 -2.40
C ALA A 81 -4.29 1.65 -1.25
N TYR A 82 -4.87 1.90 -0.07
CA TYR A 82 -4.14 2.26 1.14
C TYR A 82 -3.18 1.15 1.58
N MET A 83 -3.66 -0.08 1.69
CA MET A 83 -2.87 -1.24 2.09
C MET A 83 -1.66 -1.43 1.17
N ILE A 84 -1.88 -1.35 -0.15
CA ILE A 84 -0.82 -1.45 -1.14
C ILE A 84 0.24 -0.37 -0.92
N SER A 85 -0.20 0.89 -0.77
CA SER A 85 0.71 2.03 -0.56
C SER A 85 1.53 1.84 0.73
N ARG A 86 0.84 1.58 1.84
CA ARG A 86 1.45 1.48 3.17
C ARG A 86 2.38 0.29 3.34
N ILE A 87 2.01 -0.90 2.84
CA ILE A 87 2.91 -2.07 2.85
C ILE A 87 4.14 -1.79 1.99
N THR A 88 3.97 -1.18 0.81
CA THR A 88 5.09 -0.87 -0.08
C THR A 88 6.05 0.11 0.59
N GLU A 89 5.53 1.21 1.15
CA GLU A 89 6.32 2.24 1.82
C GLU A 89 7.05 1.70 3.04
N ALA A 90 6.31 1.10 3.98
CA ALA A 90 6.88 0.60 5.24
C ALA A 90 7.91 -0.51 5.00
N ALA A 91 7.65 -1.43 4.07
CA ALA A 91 8.61 -2.46 3.73
C ALA A 91 9.89 -1.87 3.11
N GLN A 92 9.76 -0.90 2.21
CA GLN A 92 10.92 -0.28 1.57
C GLN A 92 11.78 0.50 2.56
N ASP A 93 11.17 1.18 3.53
CA ASP A 93 11.89 1.84 4.63
C ASP A 93 12.70 0.84 5.47
N MET A 94 12.24 -0.42 5.53
CA MET A 94 12.94 -1.54 6.18
C MET A 94 13.92 -2.27 5.24
N GLY A 95 14.16 -1.78 4.02
CA GLY A 95 15.06 -2.40 3.04
C GLY A 95 14.47 -3.60 2.29
N LEU A 96 13.14 -3.77 2.35
CA LEU A 96 12.40 -4.87 1.73
C LEU A 96 11.63 -4.40 0.49
N PHE A 97 11.62 -5.22 -0.55
CA PHE A 97 10.98 -4.88 -1.83
C PHE A 97 9.81 -5.83 -2.14
N PRO A 98 8.55 -5.42 -1.85
CA PRO A 98 7.40 -6.27 -2.09
C PRO A 98 7.09 -6.43 -3.58
N VAL A 99 6.78 -7.66 -3.97
CA VAL A 99 6.24 -8.04 -5.27
C VAL A 99 4.81 -8.50 -5.08
N MET A 100 3.86 -7.72 -5.59
CA MET A 100 2.44 -7.98 -5.37
C MET A 100 1.87 -8.96 -6.39
N GLU A 101 1.18 -9.96 -5.87
CA GLU A 101 0.39 -10.93 -6.62
C GLU A 101 -1.10 -10.79 -6.25
N PHE A 102 -1.97 -10.74 -7.24
CA PHE A 102 -3.40 -10.95 -7.01
C PHE A 102 -3.68 -12.45 -6.90
N SER A 103 -4.31 -12.91 -5.80
CA SER A 103 -4.38 -14.34 -5.45
C SER A 103 -5.29 -15.19 -6.36
N GLY A 104 -6.02 -14.57 -7.29
CA GLY A 104 -7.06 -15.18 -8.13
C GLY A 104 -8.45 -15.16 -7.48
N GLY A 105 -8.54 -14.84 -6.18
CA GLY A 105 -9.78 -14.73 -5.43
C GLY A 105 -10.16 -13.28 -5.16
N LYS A 106 -10.09 -12.89 -3.88
CA LYS A 106 -10.34 -11.53 -3.40
C LYS A 106 -9.16 -10.96 -2.59
N GLY A 107 -8.08 -11.72 -2.45
CA GLY A 107 -6.90 -11.38 -1.67
C GLY A 107 -5.67 -11.06 -2.52
N TYR A 108 -4.60 -10.65 -1.83
CA TYR A 108 -3.31 -10.27 -2.41
C TYR A 108 -2.18 -10.91 -1.61
N HIS A 109 -1.13 -11.34 -2.28
CA HIS A 109 0.12 -11.71 -1.63
C HIS A 109 1.17 -10.65 -1.92
N PHE A 110 1.90 -10.23 -0.89
CA PHE A 110 3.08 -9.41 -1.03
C PHE A 110 4.30 -10.29 -0.79
N TRP A 111 4.96 -10.68 -1.88
CA TRP A 111 6.15 -11.52 -1.85
C TRP A 111 7.41 -10.69 -1.61
N PHE A 112 8.26 -11.14 -0.70
CA PHE A 112 9.55 -10.54 -0.43
C PHE A 112 10.62 -11.57 -0.77
N PHE A 113 11.43 -11.31 -1.80
CA PHE A 113 12.52 -12.20 -2.20
C PHE A 113 13.84 -11.71 -1.62
N MET A 114 14.71 -12.62 -1.19
CA MET A 114 16.00 -12.31 -0.58
C MET A 114 17.15 -12.67 -1.51
N ALA A 115 18.20 -11.85 -1.53
CA ALA A 115 19.40 -12.11 -2.33
C ALA A 115 20.23 -13.29 -1.76
N ALA A 116 20.20 -13.49 -0.45
CA ALA A 116 20.79 -14.62 0.27
C ALA A 116 19.83 -15.08 1.40
N PRO A 117 20.02 -16.28 1.98
CA PRO A 117 19.19 -16.76 3.09
C PRO A 117 19.17 -15.76 4.25
N VAL A 118 18.01 -15.63 4.89
CA VAL A 118 17.79 -14.77 6.07
C VAL A 118 17.16 -15.60 7.15
N GLU A 119 17.56 -15.40 8.40
CA GLU A 119 16.88 -16.00 9.55
C GLU A 119 15.38 -15.70 9.52
N ALA A 120 14.56 -16.75 9.67
CA ALA A 120 13.11 -16.63 9.63
C ALA A 120 12.59 -15.65 10.70
N ALA A 121 13.20 -15.66 11.89
CA ALA A 121 12.88 -14.74 12.98
C ALA A 121 13.01 -13.27 12.55
N ARG A 122 14.14 -12.93 11.90
CA ARG A 122 14.44 -11.55 11.49
C ARG A 122 13.45 -11.02 10.46
N ILE A 123 13.12 -11.82 9.45
CA ILE A 123 12.15 -11.38 8.43
C ILE A 123 10.73 -11.35 8.99
N ARG A 124 10.36 -12.31 9.85
CA ARG A 124 9.04 -12.33 10.48
C ARG A 124 8.85 -11.12 11.38
N GLN A 125 9.84 -10.78 12.20
CA GLN A 125 9.80 -9.56 13.02
C GLN A 125 9.60 -8.30 12.17
N ALA A 126 10.36 -8.17 11.07
CA ALA A 126 10.24 -7.02 10.17
C ALA A 126 8.82 -6.91 9.55
N LEU A 127 8.31 -8.00 8.98
CA LEU A 127 6.99 -8.00 8.34
C LEU A 127 5.85 -7.87 9.35
N THR A 128 5.99 -8.44 10.55
CA THR A 128 5.03 -8.26 11.65
C THR A 128 4.95 -6.79 12.06
N ALA A 129 6.08 -6.08 12.17
CA ALA A 129 6.07 -4.65 12.48
C ALA A 129 5.33 -3.81 11.42
N VAL A 130 5.43 -4.18 10.13
CA VAL A 130 4.65 -3.56 9.05
C VAL A 130 3.15 -3.85 9.23
N CYS A 131 2.79 -5.11 9.46
CA CYS A 131 1.40 -5.53 9.63
C CYS A 131 0.74 -4.93 10.87
N ASP A 132 1.41 -4.94 12.02
CA ASP A 132 0.87 -4.46 13.30
C ASP A 132 0.62 -2.94 13.27
N HIS A 133 1.46 -2.19 12.55
CA HIS A 133 1.25 -0.76 12.36
C HIS A 133 0.04 -0.47 11.46
N LEU A 134 -0.19 -1.28 10.43
CA LEU A 134 -1.22 -1.04 9.43
C LEU A 134 -2.58 -1.68 9.78
N ALA A 135 -2.60 -2.81 10.47
CA ALA A 135 -3.82 -3.58 10.73
C ALA A 135 -4.94 -2.79 11.43
N PRO A 136 -4.67 -1.91 12.42
CA PRO A 136 -5.70 -1.08 13.04
C PRO A 136 -6.41 -0.15 12.06
N ASP A 137 -5.75 0.23 10.96
CA ASP A 137 -6.29 1.16 9.96
C ASP A 137 -7.12 0.45 8.87
N LEU A 138 -7.02 -0.87 8.75
CA LEU A 138 -7.72 -1.63 7.72
C LEU A 138 -9.09 -2.08 8.22
N SER A 139 -10.13 -1.81 7.43
CA SER A 139 -11.52 -2.21 7.68
C SER A 139 -11.92 -3.49 6.94
N CYS A 140 -11.33 -3.70 5.77
CA CYS A 140 -11.76 -4.69 4.81
C CYS A 140 -10.79 -5.87 4.68
N PHE A 141 -9.54 -5.73 5.12
CA PHE A 141 -8.49 -6.74 4.96
C PHE A 141 -7.87 -7.14 6.30
N SER A 142 -7.54 -8.42 6.43
CA SER A 142 -6.69 -9.00 7.47
C SER A 142 -5.33 -9.35 6.87
N LEU A 143 -4.25 -9.09 7.61
CA LEU A 143 -2.88 -9.37 7.19
C LEU A 143 -2.31 -10.54 7.98
N GLU A 144 -1.69 -11.50 7.30
CA GLU A 144 -0.95 -12.61 7.92
C GLU A 144 0.48 -12.68 7.38
N VAL A 145 1.45 -12.93 8.26
CA VAL A 145 2.87 -13.06 7.89
C VAL A 145 3.26 -14.52 7.76
N PHE A 146 4.01 -14.83 6.70
CA PHE A 146 4.65 -16.12 6.47
C PHE A 146 6.16 -15.94 6.25
N PRO A 147 7.02 -16.77 6.89
CA PRO A 147 6.68 -17.94 7.71
C PRO A 147 5.97 -17.58 9.03
N LYS A 148 5.17 -18.50 9.58
CA LYS A 148 4.43 -18.27 10.84
C LYS A 148 5.26 -18.52 12.11
N GLN A 149 6.42 -19.14 11.97
CA GLN A 149 7.29 -19.54 13.07
C GLN A 149 8.72 -19.09 12.82
N ASP A 150 9.49 -18.90 13.89
CA ASP A 150 10.89 -18.47 13.85
C ASP A 150 11.86 -19.64 13.65
N HIS A 151 11.47 -20.82 14.14
CA HIS A 151 12.23 -22.06 14.06
C HIS A 151 11.32 -23.22 13.69
N LEU A 152 11.91 -24.31 13.19
CA LEU A 152 11.20 -25.57 13.00
C LEU A 152 10.93 -26.23 14.36
N SER A 153 9.69 -26.70 14.55
CA SER A 153 9.26 -27.36 15.79
C SER A 153 9.62 -28.85 15.87
N GLY A 154 10.40 -29.37 14.91
CA GLY A 154 10.71 -30.79 14.77
C GLY A 154 9.57 -31.65 14.20
N LYS A 155 8.35 -31.11 14.05
CA LYS A 155 7.18 -31.80 13.48
C LYS A 155 7.04 -31.70 11.94
N GLY A 156 8.03 -31.13 11.26
CA GLY A 156 8.05 -30.89 9.81
C GLY A 156 8.60 -29.51 9.44
N LEU A 157 8.51 -29.14 8.16
CA LEU A 157 9.03 -27.87 7.60
C LEU A 157 8.11 -26.66 7.85
N GLY A 158 7.06 -26.82 8.67
CA GLY A 158 6.16 -25.74 9.07
C GLY A 158 4.97 -25.52 8.13
N ASN A 159 4.62 -24.27 7.87
CA ASN A 159 3.40 -23.89 7.13
C ASN A 159 3.64 -23.81 5.62
N LEU A 160 2.71 -24.37 4.85
CA LEU A 160 2.72 -24.39 3.40
C LEU A 160 2.07 -23.12 2.84
N VAL A 161 2.72 -22.47 1.87
CA VAL A 161 2.14 -21.34 1.12
C VAL A 161 1.87 -21.76 -0.31
N LYS A 162 0.74 -21.32 -0.88
CA LYS A 162 0.39 -21.58 -2.28
C LYS A 162 1.44 -20.97 -3.20
N LEU A 163 1.87 -21.72 -4.20
CA LEU A 163 2.76 -21.21 -5.23
C LEU A 163 2.11 -20.06 -6.00
N PRO A 164 2.89 -19.03 -6.37
CA PRO A 164 2.38 -17.96 -7.20
C PRO A 164 2.01 -18.50 -8.59
N LEU A 165 1.15 -17.76 -9.29
CA LEU A 165 0.62 -18.10 -10.63
C LEU A 165 -0.26 -19.35 -10.69
N GLY A 166 -0.66 -19.89 -9.52
CA GLY A 166 -1.60 -21.00 -9.40
C GLY A 166 -3.05 -20.61 -9.73
N ILE A 167 -3.89 -21.59 -10.00
CA ILE A 167 -5.33 -21.38 -10.21
C ILE A 167 -6.06 -21.44 -8.87
N HIS A 168 -6.85 -20.41 -8.57
CA HIS A 168 -7.66 -20.36 -7.37
C HIS A 168 -8.90 -21.26 -7.53
N ARG A 169 -8.96 -22.35 -6.74
CA ARG A 169 -9.94 -23.43 -6.94
C ARG A 169 -11.40 -22.98 -6.92
N GLN A 170 -11.75 -22.02 -6.06
CA GLN A 170 -13.14 -21.57 -5.93
C GLN A 170 -13.58 -20.67 -7.09
N THR A 171 -12.67 -19.90 -7.67
CA THR A 171 -13.00 -18.89 -8.70
C THR A 171 -12.60 -19.33 -10.09
N GLY A 172 -11.77 -20.36 -10.22
CA GLY A 172 -11.15 -20.80 -11.48
C GLY A 172 -10.15 -19.80 -12.07
N LYS A 173 -9.91 -18.66 -11.40
CA LYS A 173 -9.02 -17.61 -11.92
C LYS A 173 -7.58 -17.89 -11.53
N ARG A 174 -6.67 -17.66 -12.47
CA ARG A 174 -5.23 -17.72 -12.23
C ARG A 174 -4.77 -16.49 -11.46
N SER A 175 -3.89 -16.68 -10.49
CA SER A 175 -3.19 -15.57 -9.83
C SER A 175 -2.13 -14.98 -10.76
N PHE A 176 -1.80 -13.70 -10.56
CA PHE A 176 -0.83 -13.01 -11.42
C PHE A 176 -0.16 -11.86 -10.66
N PHE A 177 1.09 -11.57 -11.01
CA PHE A 177 1.82 -10.41 -10.49
C PHE A 177 1.28 -9.13 -11.15
N THR A 178 0.88 -8.17 -10.31
CA THR A 178 0.10 -7.01 -10.75
C THR A 178 0.92 -5.98 -11.53
N LYS A 179 2.25 -5.98 -11.38
CA LYS A 179 3.18 -5.11 -12.11
C LYS A 179 3.67 -5.71 -13.45
N CYS A 180 3.37 -6.98 -13.72
CA CYS A 180 3.71 -7.57 -15.00
C CYS A 180 2.71 -7.09 -16.08
N PRO A 181 3.17 -6.57 -17.23
CA PRO A 181 2.28 -6.03 -18.27
C PRO A 181 1.34 -7.07 -18.91
N SER A 182 1.75 -8.34 -18.88
CA SER A 182 0.99 -9.44 -19.48
C SER A 182 0.57 -10.46 -18.44
N LYS A 183 -0.64 -11.01 -18.58
CA LYS A 183 -1.14 -12.12 -17.74
C LYS A 183 -0.73 -13.50 -18.29
N ASP A 184 -0.04 -13.53 -19.43
CA ASP A 184 0.50 -14.76 -19.98
C ASP A 184 1.50 -15.43 -19.02
N ILE A 185 1.48 -16.76 -18.95
CA ILE A 185 2.26 -17.50 -17.95
C ILE A 185 3.76 -17.35 -18.18
N GLU A 186 4.23 -17.35 -19.43
CA GLU A 186 5.66 -17.21 -19.73
C GLU A 186 6.14 -15.80 -19.39
N ALA A 187 5.34 -14.78 -19.70
CA ALA A 187 5.63 -13.40 -19.32
C ALA A 187 5.69 -13.22 -17.79
N GLN A 188 4.79 -13.87 -17.05
CA GLN A 188 4.77 -13.84 -15.58
C GLN A 188 5.97 -14.57 -14.97
N LEU A 189 6.38 -15.70 -15.54
CA LEU A 189 7.58 -16.43 -15.11
C LEU A 189 8.86 -15.66 -15.43
N ALA A 190 8.93 -15.00 -16.59
CA ALA A 190 10.03 -14.10 -16.94
C ALA A 190 10.10 -12.93 -15.96
N PHE A 191 8.97 -12.26 -15.71
CA PHE A 191 8.89 -11.19 -14.71
C PHE A 191 9.40 -11.64 -13.34
N LEU A 192 9.01 -12.83 -12.87
CA LEU A 192 9.43 -13.37 -11.57
C LEU A 192 10.94 -13.59 -11.45
N ARG A 193 11.66 -13.82 -12.57
CA ARG A 193 13.12 -14.00 -12.54
C ARG A 193 13.87 -12.70 -12.24
N ASP A 194 13.29 -11.59 -12.68
CA ASP A 194 13.91 -10.26 -12.68
C ASP A 194 13.37 -9.34 -11.57
N VAL A 195 12.52 -9.86 -10.69
CA VAL A 195 12.01 -9.09 -9.54
C VAL A 195 13.13 -8.64 -8.61
N PRO A 196 12.98 -7.48 -7.94
CA PRO A 196 13.95 -7.02 -6.96
C PRO A 196 14.11 -8.04 -5.82
N ARG A 197 15.37 -8.24 -5.41
CA ARG A 197 15.72 -9.05 -4.24
C ARG A 197 16.25 -8.13 -3.15
N SER A 198 15.73 -8.32 -1.94
CA SER A 198 16.12 -7.58 -0.75
C SER A 198 17.48 -8.06 -0.25
N ASP A 199 18.34 -7.12 0.10
CA ASP A 199 19.66 -7.40 0.66
C ASP A 199 19.52 -7.68 2.17
N PRO A 200 19.88 -8.89 2.66
CA PRO A 200 19.81 -9.22 4.08
C PRO A 200 20.54 -8.23 4.99
N GLY A 201 21.60 -7.58 4.52
CA GLY A 201 22.34 -6.58 5.29
C GLY A 201 21.53 -5.30 5.56
N ARG A 202 20.51 -5.01 4.75
CA ARG A 202 19.68 -3.80 4.84
C ARG A 202 18.35 -4.00 5.57
N ILE A 203 17.99 -5.24 5.88
CA ILE A 203 16.72 -5.56 6.54
C ILE A 203 16.74 -5.01 7.96
N GLN A 204 15.87 -4.06 8.25
CA GLN A 204 15.66 -3.57 9.61
C GLN A 204 14.51 -4.37 10.22
N SER A 205 14.61 -4.73 11.50
CA SER A 205 13.58 -5.50 12.22
C SER A 205 12.68 -4.64 13.10
N GLU A 206 12.93 -3.32 13.16
CA GLU A 206 12.14 -2.37 13.95
C GLU A 206 11.84 -1.12 13.12
N ASN A 207 10.60 -0.64 13.21
CA ASN A 207 10.27 0.72 12.79
C ASN A 207 10.81 1.69 13.85
N LYS A 208 12.01 2.24 13.66
CA LYS A 208 12.50 3.31 14.55
C LYS A 208 11.56 4.51 14.47
N ALA A 209 10.66 4.62 15.44
CA ALA A 209 9.95 5.86 15.71
C ALA A 209 10.97 6.96 16.07
N ALA A 210 10.93 8.06 15.31
CA ALA A 210 11.47 9.38 15.66
C ALA A 210 12.78 9.38 16.48
N GLY A 211 13.90 8.97 15.90
CA GLY A 211 15.20 9.09 16.56
C GLY A 211 16.39 8.51 15.81
N GLY A 212 17.00 9.32 14.94
CA GLY A 212 18.46 9.28 14.73
C GLY A 212 19.07 8.11 13.95
N THR A 213 18.38 7.48 13.01
CA THR A 213 19.08 6.71 11.95
C THR A 213 18.46 7.03 10.60
N ARG A 214 19.30 7.33 9.62
CA ARG A 214 18.95 7.83 8.29
C ARG A 214 18.17 6.76 7.52
N LEU A 215 16.85 6.70 7.73
CA LEU A 215 15.93 5.91 6.93
C LEU A 215 16.11 6.30 5.46
N VAL A 216 16.36 5.31 4.61
CA VAL A 216 16.39 5.51 3.16
C VAL A 216 14.93 5.58 2.72
N LEU A 217 14.35 6.78 2.83
CA LEU A 217 13.01 7.04 2.29
C LEU A 217 13.00 6.69 0.80
N HIS A 218 12.02 5.89 0.38
CA HIS A 218 11.85 5.53 -1.03
C HIS A 218 11.81 6.80 -1.92
N PRO A 219 12.41 6.80 -3.12
CA PRO A 219 12.53 8.01 -3.95
C PRO A 219 11.22 8.77 -4.18
N GLY A 220 10.11 8.08 -4.44
CA GLY A 220 8.80 8.72 -4.63
C GLY A 220 8.24 9.37 -3.34
N MET A 221 8.53 8.79 -2.17
CA MET A 221 8.13 9.35 -0.88
C MET A 221 9.03 10.51 -0.46
N LYS A 222 10.32 10.42 -0.79
CA LYS A 222 11.25 11.51 -0.65
C LYS A 222 10.82 12.71 -1.49
N GLU A 223 10.47 12.49 -2.76
CA GLU A 223 9.95 13.54 -3.64
C GLU A 223 8.66 14.17 -3.08
N LEU A 224 7.71 13.35 -2.62
CA LEU A 224 6.49 13.85 -2.00
C LEU A 224 6.78 14.68 -0.75
N LYS A 225 7.63 14.18 0.16
CA LYS A 225 8.00 14.86 1.40
C LYS A 225 8.70 16.19 1.12
N ASP A 226 9.62 16.20 0.16
CA ASP A 226 10.38 17.38 -0.24
C ASP A 226 9.46 18.43 -0.90
N LYS A 227 8.49 17.98 -1.71
CA LYS A 227 7.56 18.86 -2.42
C LYS A 227 6.42 19.36 -1.52
N PHE A 228 5.81 18.49 -0.73
CA PHE A 228 4.62 18.72 0.10
C PHE A 228 4.72 17.99 1.45
N PRO A 229 5.48 18.53 2.43
CA PRO A 229 5.67 17.89 3.73
C PRO A 229 4.36 17.68 4.50
N ASP A 230 3.43 18.63 4.42
CA ASP A 230 2.10 18.52 5.04
C ASP A 230 1.30 17.33 4.47
N LEU A 231 1.41 17.08 3.15
CA LEU A 231 0.68 15.98 2.51
C LEU A 231 1.25 14.63 2.94
N PHE A 232 2.58 14.55 2.97
CA PHE A 232 3.30 13.39 3.49
C PHE A 232 2.94 13.11 4.96
N GLU A 233 2.94 14.13 5.81
CA GLU A 233 2.63 13.97 7.24
C GLU A 233 1.17 13.55 7.48
N LEU A 234 0.21 14.12 6.75
CA LEU A 234 -1.19 13.69 6.80
C LEU A 234 -1.34 12.23 6.35
N GLU A 235 -0.61 11.80 5.32
CA GLU A 235 -0.65 10.42 4.83
C GLU A 235 -0.12 9.42 5.87
N GLN A 236 0.94 9.78 6.60
CA GLN A 236 1.53 8.93 7.64
C GLN A 236 0.71 8.92 8.93
N LYS A 237 0.03 10.02 9.27
CA LYS A 237 -0.63 10.18 10.59
C LYS A 237 -2.15 10.04 10.55
N CYS A 238 -2.79 10.22 9.40
CA CYS A 238 -4.25 10.20 9.27
C CYS A 238 -4.70 9.10 8.29
N PRO A 239 -5.12 7.92 8.79
CA PRO A 239 -5.54 6.80 7.95
C PRO A 239 -6.70 7.15 7.01
N ALA A 240 -7.66 7.94 7.48
CA ALA A 240 -8.82 8.36 6.69
C ALA A 240 -8.40 9.15 5.44
N LEU A 241 -7.42 10.06 5.57
CA LEU A 241 -6.90 10.81 4.43
C LEU A 241 -5.89 10.01 3.61
N GLY A 242 -5.03 9.22 4.25
CA GLY A 242 -4.10 8.32 3.57
C GLY A 242 -4.81 7.40 2.59
N ARG A 243 -5.98 6.84 2.97
CA ARG A 243 -6.84 6.06 2.07
C ARG A 243 -7.31 6.83 0.84
N LEU A 244 -7.63 8.12 0.99
CA LEU A 244 -8.05 8.97 -0.12
C LEU A 244 -6.87 9.31 -1.03
N PHE A 245 -5.71 9.64 -0.47
CA PHE A 245 -4.51 9.96 -1.25
C PHE A 245 -4.03 8.75 -2.04
N ALA A 246 -3.99 7.58 -1.42
CA ALA A 246 -3.66 6.33 -2.09
C ALA A 246 -4.65 6.03 -3.23
N LEU A 247 -5.95 6.22 -2.99
CA LEU A 247 -6.98 6.03 -4.03
C LEU A 247 -6.78 6.99 -5.22
N VAL A 248 -6.53 8.27 -4.98
CA VAL A 248 -6.30 9.27 -6.04
C VAL A 248 -5.08 8.91 -6.90
N ARG A 249 -4.01 8.42 -6.26
CA ARG A 249 -2.77 8.05 -6.96
C ARG A 249 -2.89 6.80 -7.83
N GLU A 250 -3.94 5.99 -7.66
CA GLU A 250 -4.24 4.89 -8.58
C GLU A 250 -4.73 5.35 -9.96
N ARG A 251 -4.79 6.67 -10.23
CA ARG A 251 -5.25 7.28 -11.49
C ARG A 251 -6.66 6.89 -11.88
N ARG A 252 -7.54 6.84 -10.89
CA ARG A 252 -8.97 6.59 -11.06
C ARG A 252 -9.74 7.81 -10.57
N SER A 253 -10.83 8.13 -11.25
CA SER A 253 -11.68 9.24 -10.83
C SER A 253 -12.27 8.99 -9.44
N ILE A 254 -12.23 10.00 -8.60
CA ILE A 254 -12.79 9.95 -7.25
C ILE A 254 -14.24 10.47 -7.23
N GLY A 255 -15.00 10.04 -6.22
CA GLY A 255 -16.39 10.49 -6.07
C GLY A 255 -16.50 11.90 -5.50
N VAL A 256 -17.71 12.48 -5.60
CA VAL A 256 -18.04 13.82 -5.09
C VAL A 256 -17.80 13.94 -3.57
N ARG A 257 -17.95 12.84 -2.81
CA ARG A 257 -17.73 12.82 -1.36
C ARG A 257 -16.25 12.93 -1.03
N GLU A 258 -15.42 12.14 -1.70
CA GLU A 258 -13.96 12.15 -1.56
C GLU A 258 -13.41 13.51 -1.97
N GLU A 259 -13.88 14.05 -3.10
CA GLU A 259 -13.53 15.39 -3.56
C GLU A 259 -13.86 16.44 -2.50
N LYS A 260 -15.08 16.43 -1.95
CA LYS A 260 -15.48 17.35 -0.88
C LYS A 260 -14.55 17.28 0.33
N ILE A 261 -14.13 16.09 0.74
CA ILE A 261 -13.21 15.91 1.88
C ILE A 261 -11.86 16.56 1.55
N LEU A 262 -11.30 16.29 0.37
CA LEU A 262 -10.01 16.88 -0.04
C LEU A 262 -10.06 18.41 -0.04
N PHE A 263 -11.07 19.02 -0.68
CA PHE A 263 -11.21 20.48 -0.71
C PHE A 263 -11.47 21.08 0.68
N GLN A 264 -12.37 20.49 1.46
CA GLN A 264 -12.75 20.98 2.81
C GLN A 264 -11.74 20.58 3.90
N THR A 265 -10.60 20.02 3.54
CA THR A 265 -9.48 19.77 4.46
C THR A 265 -8.23 20.46 3.96
N LEU A 266 -7.71 20.09 2.79
CA LEU A 266 -6.47 20.65 2.26
C LEU A 266 -6.63 22.13 1.86
N GLY A 267 -7.82 22.57 1.48
CA GLY A 267 -8.07 23.94 1.03
C GLY A 267 -7.90 25.02 2.11
N PHE A 268 -7.65 24.62 3.36
CA PHE A 268 -7.37 25.49 4.51
C PHE A 268 -5.87 25.65 4.78
N LEU A 269 -5.01 24.85 4.15
CA LEU A 269 -3.56 24.95 4.30
C LEU A 269 -2.98 26.03 3.38
N PRO A 270 -1.87 26.70 3.76
CA PRO A 270 -1.23 27.74 2.94
C PRO A 270 -0.86 27.24 1.53
N ARG A 271 -0.43 25.97 1.42
CA ARG A 271 -0.08 25.31 0.15
C ARG A 271 -1.20 24.42 -0.39
N GLY A 272 -2.41 24.55 0.16
CA GLY A 272 -3.57 23.71 -0.16
C GLY A 272 -3.91 23.67 -1.65
N LYS A 273 -3.84 24.82 -2.33
CA LYS A 273 -4.02 24.90 -3.80
C LYS A 273 -3.09 23.93 -4.53
N HIS A 274 -1.79 24.00 -4.24
CA HIS A 274 -0.79 23.19 -4.93
C HIS A 274 -0.92 21.72 -4.60
N MET A 275 -1.25 21.37 -3.34
CA MET A 275 -1.51 19.98 -2.94
C MET A 275 -2.71 19.39 -3.68
N LEU A 276 -3.80 20.15 -3.80
CA LEU A 276 -4.99 19.72 -4.53
C LEU A 276 -4.70 19.52 -6.01
N HIS A 277 -4.02 20.46 -6.68
CA HIS A 277 -3.63 20.27 -8.08
C HIS A 277 -2.73 19.06 -8.28
N ASP A 278 -1.76 18.84 -7.38
CA ASP A 278 -0.87 17.68 -7.47
C ASP A 278 -1.64 16.36 -7.41
N LEU A 279 -2.51 16.21 -6.40
CA LEU A 279 -3.38 15.05 -6.22
C LEU A 279 -4.30 14.85 -7.43
N PHE A 280 -5.09 15.87 -7.80
CA PHE A 280 -6.06 15.76 -8.89
C PHE A 280 -5.42 15.60 -10.25
N SER A 281 -4.14 15.97 -10.44
CA SER A 281 -3.44 15.76 -11.70
C SER A 281 -3.22 14.28 -12.06
N CYS A 282 -3.49 13.36 -11.13
CA CYS A 282 -3.54 11.92 -11.39
C CYS A 282 -4.88 11.47 -12.02
N ASP A 283 -5.93 12.28 -11.93
CA ASP A 283 -7.25 11.98 -12.51
C ASP A 283 -7.19 12.18 -14.04
N PRO A 284 -7.64 11.20 -14.85
CA PRO A 284 -7.77 11.39 -16.30
C PRO A 284 -8.64 12.59 -16.71
N GLU A 285 -9.64 12.94 -15.89
CA GLU A 285 -10.57 14.06 -16.13
C GLU A 285 -10.13 15.35 -15.44
N TYR A 286 -8.84 15.47 -15.12
CA TYR A 286 -8.29 16.62 -14.42
C TYR A 286 -8.51 17.94 -15.17
N ASN A 287 -9.28 18.83 -14.56
CA ASN A 287 -9.49 20.19 -15.06
C ASN A 287 -8.95 21.22 -14.03
N PRO A 288 -7.86 21.94 -14.34
CA PRO A 288 -7.25 22.88 -13.41
C PRO A 288 -8.20 24.04 -13.04
N HIS A 289 -8.96 24.56 -14.00
CA HIS A 289 -9.90 25.66 -13.75
C HIS A 289 -11.05 25.22 -12.83
N LEU A 290 -11.50 23.98 -12.98
CA LEU A 290 -12.53 23.42 -12.11
C LEU A 290 -12.01 23.24 -10.68
N VAL A 291 -10.76 22.81 -10.51
CA VAL A 291 -10.13 22.71 -9.18
C VAL A 291 -10.01 24.09 -8.54
N ASP A 292 -9.55 25.10 -9.28
CA ASP A 292 -9.46 26.48 -8.79
C ASP A 292 -10.82 27.05 -8.39
N PHE A 293 -11.84 26.82 -9.21
CA PHE A 293 -13.21 27.24 -8.94
C PHE A 293 -13.81 26.55 -7.71
N LYS A 294 -13.60 25.24 -7.54
CA LYS A 294 -14.07 24.52 -6.35
C LYS A 294 -13.32 24.98 -5.10
N LEU A 295 -12.01 25.24 -5.21
CA LEU A 295 -11.21 25.79 -4.13
C LEU A 295 -11.67 27.20 -3.74
N SER A 296 -12.00 28.07 -4.71
CA SER A 296 -12.49 29.42 -4.42
C SER A 296 -13.82 29.44 -3.70
N ARG A 297 -14.57 28.33 -3.69
CA ARG A 297 -15.83 28.15 -2.95
C ARG A 297 -15.68 27.56 -1.55
N VAL A 298 -14.49 27.11 -1.17
CA VAL A 298 -14.25 26.59 0.21
C VAL A 298 -14.39 27.73 1.22
N ARG A 299 -15.25 27.54 2.22
CA ARG A 299 -15.57 28.50 3.28
C ARG A 299 -15.67 27.79 4.62
N GLY A 300 -15.67 28.55 5.72
CA GLY A 300 -15.91 28.04 7.08
C GLY A 300 -14.67 27.46 7.73
N THR A 301 -14.81 26.27 8.32
CA THR A 301 -13.76 25.55 9.05
C THR A 301 -13.45 24.20 8.40
N PRO A 302 -12.30 23.57 8.72
CA PRO A 302 -11.95 22.26 8.21
C PRO A 302 -12.99 21.19 8.56
N LEU A 303 -13.18 20.24 7.66
CA LEU A 303 -14.12 19.14 7.88
C LEU A 303 -13.68 18.25 9.06
N GLY A 304 -14.57 18.05 10.03
CA GLY A 304 -14.29 17.22 11.22
C GLY A 304 -14.24 15.72 10.95
N CYS A 305 -13.45 14.98 11.72
CA CYS A 305 -13.23 13.54 11.62
C CYS A 305 -14.54 12.74 11.64
N ARG A 306 -15.49 13.09 12.52
CA ARG A 306 -16.82 12.44 12.56
C ARG A 306 -17.53 12.53 11.20
N ARG A 307 -17.46 13.68 10.54
CA ARG A 307 -18.10 13.88 9.23
C ARG A 307 -17.33 13.17 8.12
N ILE A 308 -15.99 13.17 8.18
CA ILE A 308 -15.14 12.43 7.25
C ILE A 308 -15.48 10.94 7.31
N HIS A 309 -15.45 10.33 8.50
CA HIS A 309 -15.75 8.91 8.70
C HIS A 309 -17.17 8.55 8.20
N ALA A 310 -18.17 9.40 8.48
CA ALA A 310 -19.53 9.20 7.98
C ALA A 310 -19.64 9.27 6.45
N LEU A 311 -18.89 10.18 5.79
CA LEU A 311 -18.90 10.30 4.33
C LEU A 311 -18.17 9.16 3.65
N THR A 312 -17.11 8.65 4.28
CA THR A 312 -16.27 7.57 3.74
C THR A 312 -16.71 6.18 4.17
N GLY A 313 -17.63 6.03 5.11
CA GLY A 313 -17.96 4.74 5.73
C GLY A 313 -16.80 4.15 6.52
N TYR A 314 -15.86 4.98 7.01
CA TYR A 314 -14.67 4.50 7.70
C TYR A 314 -14.95 4.24 9.18
N ASP A 315 -15.21 2.98 9.50
CA ASP A 315 -15.58 2.54 10.84
C ASP A 315 -14.34 2.04 11.62
N ARG A 316 -13.51 3.01 12.02
CA ARG A 316 -12.32 2.83 12.85
C ARG A 316 -12.21 3.93 13.88
N ASP A 317 -11.46 3.65 14.94
CA ASP A 317 -11.20 4.58 16.02
C ASP A 317 -10.60 5.89 15.49
N PHE A 318 -10.95 6.99 16.14
CA PHE A 318 -10.30 8.26 15.85
C PHE A 318 -8.85 8.24 16.32
N CYS A 319 -8.02 9.04 15.64
CA CYS A 319 -6.65 9.26 16.06
C CYS A 319 -6.63 9.80 17.50
N ARG A 320 -5.70 9.29 18.32
CA ARG A 320 -5.54 9.67 19.74
C ARG A 320 -4.83 11.01 19.85
N ILE A 321 -5.56 12.08 19.55
CA ILE A 321 -5.12 13.48 19.60
C ILE A 321 -6.22 14.32 20.24
N ASP A 322 -5.81 15.39 20.94
CA ASP A 322 -6.77 16.30 21.53
C ASP A 322 -7.31 17.30 20.49
N PRO A 323 -8.60 17.70 20.60
CA PRO A 323 -9.15 18.77 19.79
C PRO A 323 -8.36 20.05 19.99
N ASP A 324 -8.22 20.80 18.91
CA ASP A 324 -7.60 22.11 18.95
C ASP A 324 -8.66 23.20 19.23
N ALA A 325 -8.28 24.48 19.14
CA ALA A 325 -9.22 25.60 19.33
C ALA A 325 -10.49 25.60 18.43
N THR A 326 -10.61 24.74 17.41
CA THR A 326 -11.87 24.55 16.67
C THR A 326 -12.93 23.79 17.48
N GLY A 327 -12.53 23.10 18.57
CA GLY A 327 -13.43 22.38 19.47
C GLY A 327 -13.83 20.99 19.00
N TYR A 328 -13.27 20.49 17.89
CA TYR A 328 -13.52 19.14 17.39
C TYR A 328 -12.30 18.54 16.70
N LEU A 329 -12.26 17.21 16.57
CA LEU A 329 -11.19 16.51 15.86
C LEU A 329 -11.29 16.73 14.34
N HIS A 330 -10.18 17.10 13.71
CA HIS A 330 -10.03 17.16 12.26
C HIS A 330 -8.58 16.81 11.84
N PRO A 331 -8.33 16.39 10.59
CA PRO A 331 -7.01 15.89 10.20
C PRO A 331 -5.87 16.90 10.32
N LEU A 332 -6.15 18.19 10.10
CA LEU A 332 -5.09 19.22 10.14
C LEU A 332 -4.43 19.39 11.52
N ILE A 333 -5.02 18.88 12.62
CA ILE A 333 -4.42 18.92 13.96
C ILE A 333 -3.05 18.20 13.98
N HIS A 334 -2.84 17.22 13.09
CA HIS A 334 -1.58 16.50 12.97
C HIS A 334 -0.40 17.37 12.51
N LEU A 335 -0.67 18.56 11.96
CA LEU A 335 0.31 19.38 11.25
C LEU A 335 0.82 20.55 12.09
N ALA A 336 2.14 20.69 12.16
CA ALA A 336 2.77 21.87 12.74
C ALA A 336 2.42 23.15 11.96
N SER A 337 2.31 23.05 10.63
CA SER A 337 1.91 24.17 9.75
C SER A 337 0.50 24.67 10.03
N TRP A 338 -0.42 23.80 10.45
CA TRP A 338 -1.76 24.18 10.89
C TRP A 338 -1.74 24.92 12.23
N ALA A 339 -0.95 24.43 13.19
CA ALA A 339 -0.82 25.06 14.50
C ALA A 339 -0.29 26.50 14.41
N ALA A 340 0.50 26.82 13.38
CA ALA A 340 1.05 28.15 13.12
C ALA A 340 0.03 29.15 12.52
N ILE A 341 -1.16 28.73 12.10
CA ILE A 341 -2.16 29.61 11.47
C ILE A 341 -2.95 30.36 12.56
N SER A 342 -2.70 31.66 12.70
CA SER A 342 -3.39 32.52 13.67
C SER A 342 -4.90 32.56 13.43
N GLY A 343 -5.69 32.37 14.50
CA GLY A 343 -7.15 32.48 14.48
C GLY A 343 -7.90 31.31 13.83
N LYS A 344 -7.21 30.32 13.23
CA LYS A 344 -7.76 29.08 12.60
C LYS A 344 -8.94 29.28 11.64
N HIS A 345 -9.17 30.52 11.25
CA HIS A 345 -9.94 30.96 10.11
C HIS A 345 -8.94 31.53 9.12
N PRO A 346 -8.46 30.76 8.14
CA PRO A 346 -7.67 31.34 7.08
C PRO A 346 -8.61 32.22 6.27
N GLY A 347 -8.58 33.53 6.53
CA GLY A 347 -9.14 34.51 5.62
C GLY A 347 -8.47 34.31 4.27
N LYS A 348 -9.22 33.85 3.26
CA LYS A 348 -8.71 33.76 1.90
C LYS A 348 -8.59 35.17 1.33
N SER A 349 -7.39 35.72 1.36
CA SER A 349 -6.96 36.70 0.38
C SER A 349 -6.69 35.95 -0.94
N GLU A 350 -7.46 36.26 -1.98
CA GLU A 350 -7.23 35.77 -3.35
C GLU A 350 -5.99 36.41 -4.01
N LYS A 351 -5.25 37.27 -3.28
CA LYS A 351 -4.06 37.94 -3.80
C LYS A 351 -2.81 37.11 -3.53
N ILE A 352 -1.91 37.06 -4.51
CA ILE A 352 -0.55 36.56 -4.30
C ILE A 352 0.13 37.49 -3.30
N GLU A 353 0.29 37.03 -2.05
CA GLU A 353 0.81 37.87 -0.97
C GLU A 353 2.34 37.98 -0.98
N ASN A 354 3.04 37.06 -1.67
CA ASN A 354 4.50 37.05 -1.71
C ASN A 354 5.09 36.39 -2.98
N LEU A 355 6.36 36.70 -3.24
CA LEU A 355 7.14 36.24 -4.40
C LEU A 355 7.26 34.70 -4.46
N SER A 356 7.32 34.04 -3.29
CA SER A 356 7.38 32.56 -3.21
C SER A 356 6.11 31.92 -3.77
N GLY A 357 4.94 32.47 -3.44
CA GLY A 357 3.65 32.06 -4.01
C GLY A 357 3.58 32.27 -5.53
N ALA A 358 4.12 33.39 -6.03
CA ALA A 358 4.21 33.67 -7.47
C ALA A 358 5.09 32.65 -8.21
N VAL A 359 6.30 32.38 -7.68
CA VAL A 359 7.25 31.42 -8.26
C VAL A 359 6.67 30.01 -8.24
N MET A 360 5.98 29.62 -7.17
CA MET A 360 5.35 28.31 -7.06
C MET A 360 4.21 28.14 -8.08
N ASN A 361 3.37 29.16 -8.26
CA ASN A 361 2.32 29.15 -9.30
C ASN A 361 2.92 29.03 -10.71
N MET A 362 4.02 29.75 -10.98
CA MET A 362 4.74 29.65 -12.24
C MET A 362 5.30 28.24 -12.46
N LYS A 363 5.93 27.64 -11.45
CA LYS A 363 6.41 26.24 -11.51
C LYS A 363 5.27 25.25 -11.77
N THR A 364 4.12 25.42 -11.13
CA THR A 364 2.94 24.59 -11.39
C THR A 364 2.44 24.76 -12.82
N ALA A 365 2.37 25.99 -13.34
CA ALA A 365 2.00 26.25 -14.72
C ALA A 365 2.98 25.62 -15.72
N ILE A 366 4.29 25.68 -15.44
CA ILE A 366 5.33 25.02 -16.26
C ILE A 366 5.12 23.50 -16.27
N VAL A 367 4.95 22.86 -15.11
CA VAL A 367 4.67 21.41 -15.05
C VAL A 367 3.40 21.04 -15.79
N GLN A 368 2.38 21.90 -15.78
CA GLN A 368 1.16 21.70 -16.56
C GLN A 368 1.42 21.80 -18.07
N LEU A 369 2.16 22.82 -18.52
CA LEU A 369 2.52 23.02 -19.92
C LEU A 369 3.38 21.87 -20.46
N GLU A 370 4.38 21.43 -19.70
CA GLU A 370 5.24 20.29 -20.06
C GLU A 370 4.46 18.98 -20.25
N ARG A 371 3.32 18.82 -19.57
CA ARG A 371 2.44 17.66 -19.74
C ARG A 371 1.59 17.72 -20.99
N PHE A 372 1.27 18.90 -21.53
CA PHE A 372 0.58 19.06 -22.81
C PHE A 372 1.51 18.90 -24.02
N LEU A 373 2.82 19.05 -23.81
CA LEU A 373 3.84 18.89 -24.84
C LEU A 373 4.32 17.43 -25.03
N LYS A 374 3.80 16.49 -24.23
CA LYS A 374 4.00 15.04 -24.38
C LYS A 374 2.72 14.40 -24.85
#